data_AF-A0A5K1FI67-F1
#
_entry.id   AF-A0A5K1FI67-F1
#
_cell.length_a   1.000
_cell.length_b   1.000
_cell.length_c   1.000
_cell.angle_alpha   90.00
_cell.angle_beta   90.00
_cell.angle_gamma   90.00
#
_symmetry.space_group_name_H-M   'P 1'
#
loop_
_entity.id
_entity.type
_entity.pdbx_description
1 polymer ?
#
loop_
_entity_poly.entity_id
_entity_poly.type
_entity_poly.pdbx_seq_one_letter_code
_entity_poly.pdbx_strand_id
1 'polypeptide(L)'
;MKGIDHILCNSFSEIESPFLKLINNPLPIGPLLSTSTSEHQPSSFWAEDFSCINWLDRQPACSVIYVSLGSTTILSKHQLGELALGLKLTGRPFLWVSSVGT
;
A
#
# COMPACT_ATOMS: atom_id res chain seq x y z
N MET A 1 -23.97 2.32 -20.53
CA MET A 1 -24.22 2.94 -19.21
C MET A 1 -25.12 4.16 -19.39
N LYS A 2 -26.43 3.96 -19.59
CA LYS A 2 -27.40 5.07 -19.57
C LYS A 2 -27.92 5.20 -18.13
N GLY A 3 -27.97 6.42 -17.59
CA GLY A 3 -28.52 6.71 -16.26
C GLY A 3 -27.52 6.81 -15.11
N ILE A 4 -26.22 6.99 -15.37
CA ILE A 4 -25.23 7.34 -14.34
C ILE A 4 -24.87 8.81 -14.51
N ASP A 5 -25.09 9.62 -13.47
CA ASP A 5 -24.83 11.07 -13.50
C ASP A 5 -23.34 11.39 -13.35
N HIS A 6 -22.66 10.70 -12.43
CA HIS A 6 -21.24 10.88 -12.13
C HIS A 6 -20.54 9.55 -11.82
N ILE A 7 -19.24 9.48 -12.11
CA ILE A 7 -18.36 8.39 -11.73
C ILE A 7 -17.41 8.89 -10.65
N LEU A 8 -17.61 8.44 -9.41
CA LEU A 8 -16.71 8.77 -8.31
C LEU A 8 -15.37 8.05 -8.51
N CYS A 9 -14.27 8.81 -8.53
CA CYS A 9 -12.92 8.29 -8.69
C CYS A 9 -12.13 8.59 -7.42
N ASN A 10 -11.58 7.56 -6.76
CA ASN A 10 -10.58 7.74 -5.70
C ASN A 10 -9.22 8.13 -6.32
N SER A 11 -9.19 9.35 -6.85
CA SER A 11 -8.07 9.94 -7.55
C SER A 11 -8.18 11.46 -7.49
N PHE A 12 -7.16 12.18 -7.96
CA PHE A 12 -7.13 13.64 -8.01
C PHE A 12 -6.52 14.11 -9.34
N SER A 13 -6.79 15.36 -9.71
CA SER A 13 -6.51 15.83 -11.07
C SER A 13 -5.02 15.86 -11.40
N GLU A 14 -4.20 16.19 -10.41
CA GLU A 14 -2.76 16.35 -10.54
C GLU A 14 -2.06 15.03 -10.92
N ILE A 15 -2.65 13.88 -10.60
CA ILE A 15 -2.10 12.56 -10.93
C ILE A 15 -2.69 11.95 -12.22
N GLU A 16 -3.99 12.17 -12.50
CA GLU A 16 -4.70 11.44 -13.57
C GLU A 16 -5.44 12.32 -14.59
N SER A 17 -5.18 13.63 -14.65
CA SER A 17 -5.90 14.56 -15.55
C SER A 17 -6.10 14.05 -17.00
N PRO A 18 -5.09 13.46 -17.68
CA PRO A 18 -5.29 12.94 -19.03
C PRO A 18 -6.31 11.80 -19.11
N PHE A 19 -6.34 10.92 -18.09
CA PHE A 19 -7.23 9.77 -18.04
C PHE A 19 -8.66 10.15 -17.64
N LEU A 20 -8.82 11.10 -16.72
CA LEU A 20 -10.14 11.58 -16.32
C LEU A 20 -10.92 12.13 -17.52
N LYS A 21 -10.26 12.79 -18.48
CA LYS A 21 -10.90 13.31 -19.70
C LYS A 21 -11.47 12.21 -20.62
N LEU A 22 -11.05 10.96 -20.46
CA LEU A 22 -11.56 9.82 -21.22
C LEU A 22 -12.79 9.19 -20.56
N ILE A 23 -13.07 9.53 -19.30
CA ILE A 23 -14.20 9.03 -18.53
C ILE A 23 -15.38 9.99 -18.73
N ASN A 24 -16.60 9.45 -18.83
CA ASN A 24 -17.80 10.27 -18.90
C ASN A 24 -18.20 10.74 -17.49
N ASN A 25 -18.20 12.06 -17.25
CA ASN A 25 -18.53 12.69 -15.97
C ASN A 25 -17.76 12.15 -14.74
N PRO A 26 -16.42 12.11 -14.76
CA PRO A 26 -15.66 11.73 -13.57
C PRO A 26 -15.80 12.81 -12.48
N LEU A 27 -15.86 12.36 -11.24
CA LEU A 27 -15.73 13.21 -10.06
C LEU A 27 -14.54 12.69 -9.24
N PRO A 28 -13.33 13.26 -9.42
CA PRO A 28 -12.18 12.89 -8.61
C PRO A 28 -12.36 13.39 -7.18
N ILE A 29 -12.44 12.48 -6.22
CA ILE A 29 -12.67 12.75 -4.79
C ILE A 29 -11.55 12.23 -3.89
N GLY A 30 -10.42 11.83 -4.49
CA GLY A 30 -9.27 11.29 -3.78
C GLY A 30 -8.30 12.35 -3.26
N PRO A 31 -7.27 11.93 -2.50
CA PRO A 31 -7.07 10.56 -2.04
C PRO A 31 -8.00 10.22 -0.85
N LEU A 32 -8.85 9.21 -1.02
CA LEU A 32 -9.62 8.59 0.05
C LEU A 32 -8.70 7.64 0.79
N LEU A 33 -8.05 8.16 1.82
CA LEU A 33 -7.22 7.40 2.73
C LEU A 33 -8.09 6.91 3.89
N SER A 34 -7.87 5.66 4.32
CA SER A 34 -8.40 5.19 5.59
C SER A 34 -7.61 5.85 6.72
N THR A 35 -7.88 7.12 7.01
CA THR A 35 -7.31 7.80 8.17
C THR A 35 -8.08 7.35 9.40
N SER A 36 -7.47 6.55 10.25
CA SER A 36 -7.95 6.27 11.61
C SER A 36 -7.84 7.54 12.46
N THR A 37 -8.68 8.54 12.18
CA THR A 37 -8.89 9.72 13.03
C THR A 37 -9.96 9.48 14.08
N SER A 38 -10.64 8.32 14.05
CA SER A 38 -11.39 7.80 15.18
C SER A 38 -10.54 6.75 15.87
N GLU A 39 -10.20 7.02 17.11
CA GLU A 39 -9.85 6.00 18.09
C GLU A 39 -10.84 4.81 17.94
N HIS A 40 -10.31 3.59 17.85
CA HIS A 40 -11.06 2.34 18.05
C HIS A 40 -11.96 1.77 16.93
N GLN A 41 -11.49 1.70 15.68
CA GLN A 41 -11.90 0.58 14.82
C GLN A 41 -10.69 -0.29 14.47
N PRO A 42 -10.55 -1.47 15.09
CA PRO A 42 -9.50 -2.41 14.74
C PRO A 42 -9.66 -2.79 13.27
N SER A 43 -8.66 -2.51 12.43
CA SER A 43 -8.61 -3.03 11.06
C SER A 43 -8.41 -4.55 11.03
N SER A 44 -8.08 -5.14 12.19
CA SER A 44 -7.97 -6.58 12.41
C SER A 44 -8.50 -6.92 13.82
N PHE A 45 -9.00 -8.14 14.02
CA PHE A 45 -9.41 -8.62 15.36
C PHE A 45 -8.23 -8.91 16.31
N TRP A 46 -6.99 -8.68 15.87
CA TRP A 46 -5.78 -8.98 16.62
C TRP A 46 -5.24 -7.73 17.31
N ALA A 47 -4.58 -7.92 18.44
CA ALA A 47 -3.82 -6.85 19.07
C ALA A 47 -2.73 -6.35 18.11
N GLU A 48 -2.62 -5.04 17.96
CA GLU A 48 -1.63 -4.42 17.10
C GLU A 48 -0.21 -4.66 17.64
N ASP A 49 0.69 -5.18 16.80
CA ASP A 49 2.10 -5.30 17.12
C ASP A 49 2.87 -4.07 16.65
N PHE A 50 3.42 -3.32 17.60
CA PHE A 50 4.21 -2.11 17.35
C PHE A 50 5.72 -2.37 17.30
N SER A 51 6.17 -3.63 17.38
CA SER A 51 7.59 -3.98 17.36
C SER A 51 8.30 -3.47 16.09
N CYS A 52 7.63 -3.56 14.94
CA CYS A 52 8.16 -3.09 13.65
C CYS A 52 8.29 -1.56 13.60
N ILE A 53 7.37 -0.82 14.24
CA ILE A 53 7.43 0.64 14.36
C ILE A 53 8.61 1.05 15.25
N ASN A 54 8.75 0.41 16.41
CA ASN A 54 9.89 0.65 17.31
C ASN A 54 11.26 0.34 16.64
N TRP A 55 11.32 -0.63 15.73
CA TRP A 55 12.51 -0.91 14.93
C TRP A 55 12.75 0.17 13.87
N LEU A 56 11.68 0.66 13.23
CA LEU A 56 11.72 1.71 12.21
C LEU A 56 12.20 3.05 12.78
N ASP A 57 11.75 3.41 13.99
CA ASP A 57 12.13 4.65 14.69
C ASP A 57 13.64 4.76 14.97
N ARG A 58 14.36 3.63 14.95
CA ARG A 58 15.81 3.57 15.14
C ARG A 58 16.61 3.72 13.85
N GLN A 59 15.95 3.72 12.69
CA GLN A 59 16.60 3.82 11.39
C GLN A 59 16.76 5.29 10.97
N PRO A 60 17.81 5.64 10.21
CA PRO A 60 17.92 6.98 9.63
C PRO A 60 16.71 7.31 8.73
N ALA A 61 16.35 8.59 8.64
CA ALA A 61 15.27 9.04 7.77
C ALA A 61 15.50 8.59 6.32
N CYS A 62 14.43 8.16 5.65
CA CYS A 62 14.44 7.72 4.25
C CYS A 62 15.40 6.54 3.93
N SER A 63 15.85 5.78 4.94
CA SER A 63 16.85 4.71 4.77
C SER A 63 16.26 3.32 4.54
N VAL A 64 15.05 3.05 5.04
CA VAL A 64 14.41 1.72 4.98
C VAL A 64 13.60 1.54 3.69
N ILE A 65 13.67 0.34 3.10
CA ILE A 65 12.80 -0.08 2.01
C ILE A 65 11.55 -0.76 2.59
N TYR A 66 10.35 -0.27 2.27
CA TYR A 66 9.10 -0.96 2.58
C TYR A 66 8.69 -1.85 1.41
N VAL A 67 8.37 -3.12 1.70
CA VAL A 67 7.93 -4.10 0.70
C VAL A 67 6.59 -4.70 1.14
N SER A 68 5.55 -4.46 0.35
CA SER A 68 4.24 -5.08 0.47
C SER A 68 3.63 -5.25 -0.91
N LEU A 69 3.15 -6.46 -1.20
CA LEU A 69 2.52 -6.80 -2.49
C LEU A 69 0.99 -6.84 -2.39
N GLY A 70 0.42 -6.06 -1.47
CA GLY A 70 -1.02 -6.08 -1.20
C GLY A 70 -1.48 -7.39 -0.55
N SER A 71 -2.77 -7.47 -0.23
CA SER A 71 -3.35 -8.58 0.54
C SER A 71 -3.55 -9.88 -0.26
N THR A 72 -3.60 -9.80 -1.59
CA THR A 72 -3.99 -10.93 -2.45
C THR A 72 -2.82 -11.59 -3.20
N THR A 73 -1.64 -10.98 -3.19
CA THR A 73 -0.52 -11.48 -4.01
C THR A 73 0.17 -12.64 -3.32
N ILE A 74 0.37 -13.73 -4.08
CA ILE A 74 1.13 -14.91 -3.66
C ILE A 74 2.33 -15.05 -4.59
N LEU A 75 3.54 -15.02 -4.02
CA LEU A 75 4.77 -15.28 -4.76
C LEU A 75 5.09 -16.77 -4.78
N SER A 76 5.56 -17.28 -5.91
CA SER A 76 6.22 -18.59 -5.94
C SER A 76 7.49 -18.60 -5.09
N LYS A 77 7.92 -19.76 -4.61
CA LYS A 77 9.18 -19.90 -3.85
C LYS A 77 10.39 -19.32 -4.60
N HIS A 78 10.42 -19.50 -5.92
CA HIS A 78 11.48 -18.94 -6.77
C HIS A 78 11.46 -17.40 -6.76
N GLN A 79 10.30 -16.78 -7.02
CA GLN A 79 10.16 -15.32 -6.99
C GLN A 79 10.46 -14.74 -5.59
N LEU A 80 10.07 -15.45 -4.53
CA LEU A 80 10.39 -15.09 -3.16
C LEU A 80 11.90 -15.08 -2.92
N GLY A 81 12.60 -16.11 -3.41
CA GLY A 81 14.05 -16.23 -3.33
C GLY A 81 14.77 -15.11 -4.08
N GLU A 82 14.34 -14.80 -5.31
CA GLU A 82 14.90 -13.71 -6.10
C GLU A 82 14.66 -12.34 -5.45
N LEU A 83 13.47 -12.09 -4.89
CA LEU A 83 13.18 -10.86 -4.15
C LEU A 83 14.06 -10.73 -2.90
N ALA A 84 14.21 -11.80 -2.12
CA ALA A 84 15.06 -11.82 -0.94
C ALA A 84 16.54 -11.59 -1.30
N LEU A 85 17.02 -12.22 -2.37
CA LEU A 85 18.38 -12.02 -2.87
C LEU A 85 18.59 -10.56 -3.32
N GLY A 86 17.66 -10.00 -4.09
CA GLY A 86 17.70 -8.60 -4.52
C GLY A 86 17.76 -7.63 -3.34
N LEU A 87 16.88 -7.80 -2.34
CA LEU A 87 16.87 -6.98 -1.11
C LEU A 87 18.21 -7.07 -0.37
N LYS A 88 18.76 -8.27 -0.20
CA LYS A 88 20.08 -8.48 0.43
C LYS A 88 21.18 -7.72 -0.31
N LEU A 89 21.18 -7.76 -1.64
CA LEU A 89 22.20 -7.09 -2.46
C LEU A 89 22.12 -5.57 -2.40
N THR A 90 20.98 -4.97 -2.00
CA THR A 90 20.88 -3.51 -1.81
C THR A 90 21.74 -2.98 -0.67
N GLY A 91 22.09 -3.83 0.31
CA GLY A 91 22.78 -3.40 1.53
C GLY A 91 21.97 -2.44 2.40
N ARG A 92 20.67 -2.27 2.14
CA ARG A 92 19.79 -1.37 2.89
C ARG A 92 18.91 -2.15 3.87
N PRO A 93 18.55 -1.55 5.02
CA PRO A 93 17.52 -2.11 5.87
C PRO A 93 16.18 -2.16 5.12
N PHE A 94 15.40 -3.21 5.33
CA PHE A 94 14.08 -3.36 4.71
C PHE A 94 13.06 -3.91 5.71
N LEU A 95 11.82 -3.46 5.55
CA LEU A 95 10.64 -3.97 6.25
C LEU A 95 9.74 -4.63 5.21
N TRP A 96 9.58 -5.95 5.32
CA TRP A 96 8.87 -6.76 4.33
C TRP A 96 7.68 -7.47 4.95
N VAL A 97 6.49 -7.19 4.42
CA VAL A 97 5.27 -7.95 4.69
C VAL A 97 5.24 -9.18 3.78
N SER A 98 5.49 -10.36 4.34
CA SER A 98 5.44 -11.62 3.60
C SER A 98 4.20 -12.41 4.01
N SER A 99 3.33 -12.70 3.04
CA SER A 99 2.25 -13.68 3.17
C SER A 99 2.86 -15.09 3.12
N VAL A 100 3.72 -15.43 4.08
CA VAL A 100 4.17 -16.81 4.23
C VAL A 100 2.98 -17.59 4.78
N GLY A 101 2.30 -18.30 3.90
CA GLY A 101 1.44 -19.40 4.30
C GLY A 101 2.28 -20.41 5.06
N THR A 102 1.78 -20.80 6.24
CA THR A 102 2.10 -22.06 6.92
C THR A 102 2.18 -23.23 5.95
#